data_AF-A0A4R4UZ32-F1
#
_entry.id   AF-A0A4R4UZ32-F1
#
_cell.length_a   1.000
_cell.length_b   1.000
_cell.length_c   1.000
_cell.angle_alpha   90.00
_cell.angle_beta   90.00
_cell.angle_gamma   90.00
#
_symmetry.space_group_name_H-M   'P 1'
#
loop_
_entity.id
_entity.type
_entity.pdbx_description
1 polymer ?
#
loop_
_entity_poly.entity_id
_entity_poly.type
_entity_poly.pdbx_seq_one_letter_code
_entity_poly.pdbx_strand_id
1 'polypeptide(L)' 'MDLEALLDDLDLSTSIRRLTGAAMFELHGEETIGLAPMVFSDGPSGVRGAEFSGGRPPRRGNAAA' A
#
# COMPACT_ATOMS: atom_id res chain seq x y z
N MET A 1 23.54 -5.73 3.70
CA MET A 1 22.83 -4.57 3.13
C MET A 1 23.13 -3.41 4.04
N ASP A 2 23.68 -2.34 3.49
CA ASP A 2 23.97 -1.11 4.24
C ASP A 2 22.83 -0.13 3.99
N LEU A 3 22.04 0.15 5.02
CA LEU A 3 20.86 1.02 4.90
C LEU A 3 21.26 2.49 4.81
N GLU A 4 22.30 2.91 5.54
CA GLU A 4 22.74 4.31 5.57
C GLU A 4 23.21 4.72 4.18
N ALA A 5 23.98 3.86 3.50
CA ALA A 5 24.42 4.11 2.12
C ALA A 5 23.25 4.25 1.13
N LEU A 6 22.13 3.54 1.33
CA LEU A 6 20.93 3.69 0.47
C LEU A 6 20.15 4.97 0.79
N LEU A 7 20.20 5.44 2.03
CA LEU A 7 19.56 6.69 2.44
C LEU A 7 20.33 7.91 1.90
N ASP A 8 21.66 7.83 1.81
CA ASP A 8 22.50 8.88 1.23
C ASP A 8 22.19 9.18 -0.25
N ASP A 9 21.68 8.19 -0.98
CA ASP A 9 21.27 8.34 -2.39
C ASP A 9 19.90 9.02 -2.57
N LEU A 10 19.16 9.29 -1.48
CA LEU A 10 17.82 9.88 -1.54
C LEU A 10 17.86 11.40 -1.32
N ASP A 11 17.25 12.14 -2.23
CA ASP A 11 16.98 13.56 -1.96
C ASP A 11 15.93 13.73 -0.85
N LEU A 12 15.87 14.95 -0.30
CA LEU A 12 14.98 15.27 0.80
C LEU A 12 13.49 15.09 0.44
N SER A 13 13.08 15.43 -0.78
CA SER A 13 11.68 15.31 -1.21
C SER A 13 11.25 13.84 -1.27
N THR A 14 12.14 13.01 -1.80
CA THR A 14 12.03 11.57 -1.93
C THR A 14 11.95 10.90 -0.57
N SER A 15 12.79 11.34 0.37
CA SER A 15 12.73 10.93 1.78
C SER A 15 11.40 11.29 2.44
N ILE A 16 10.95 12.55 2.32
CA ILE A 16 9.68 13.02 2.90
C ILE A 16 8.49 12.23 2.36
N ARG A 17 8.44 11.99 1.04
CA ARG A 17 7.35 11.24 0.39
C ARG A 17 7.14 9.85 1.00
N ARG A 18 8.19 9.19 1.49
CA ARG A 18 8.10 7.83 2.08
C ARG A 18 7.54 7.81 3.50
N LEU A 19 7.45 8.96 4.16
CA LEU A 19 6.85 9.07 5.49
C LEU A 19 5.32 9.03 5.43
N THR A 20 4.74 8.86 4.24
CA THR A 20 3.30 8.76 3.99
C THR A 20 2.97 7.50 3.21
N GLY A 21 1.72 7.05 3.32
CA GLY A 21 1.19 6.01 2.44
C GLY A 21 1.03 6.50 1.00
N ALA A 22 1.34 5.62 0.05
CA ALA A 22 1.03 5.80 -1.36
C ALA A 22 -0.45 5.54 -1.67
N ALA A 23 -1.07 4.63 -0.92
CA ALA A 23 -2.49 4.31 -0.94
C ALA A 23 -2.94 3.81 0.44
N MET A 24 -4.22 3.42 0.60
CA MET A 24 -4.78 2.97 1.88
C MET A 24 -3.95 1.88 2.59
N PHE A 25 -3.28 1.02 1.83
CA PHE A 25 -2.53 -0.13 2.33
C PHE A 25 -1.16 -0.26 1.68
N GLU A 26 -0.61 0.81 1.12
CA GLU A 26 0.62 0.75 0.33
C GLU A 26 1.57 1.87 0.73
N LEU A 27 2.87 1.57 0.87
CA LEU A 27 3.95 2.54 0.95
C LEU A 27 4.63 2.71 -0.40
N HIS A 28 5.17 3.90 -0.63
CA HIS A 28 5.92 4.22 -1.83
C HIS A 28 7.17 3.34 -1.99
N GLY A 29 7.38 2.83 -3.20
CA GLY A 29 8.68 2.30 -3.62
C GLY A 29 9.65 3.39 -4.08
N GLU A 30 10.86 2.96 -4.41
CA GLU A 30 11.90 3.71 -5.09
C GLU A 30 12.81 2.82 -5.92
N GLU A 31 12.71 2.94 -7.24
CA GLU A 31 13.50 2.14 -8.16
C GLU A 31 15.00 2.50 -8.11
N THR A 32 15.35 3.77 -7.83
CA THR A 32 16.76 4.21 -7.80
C THR A 32 17.61 3.50 -6.75
N ILE A 33 17.00 3.06 -5.64
CA ILE A 33 17.64 2.26 -4.59
C ILE A 33 17.13 0.81 -4.55
N GLY A 34 16.37 0.38 -5.57
CA GLY A 34 15.82 -0.97 -5.65
C GLY A 34 14.73 -1.30 -4.63
N LEU A 35 14.08 -0.29 -4.06
CA LEU A 35 12.98 -0.44 -3.11
C LEU A 35 11.65 -0.68 -3.85
N ALA A 36 11.09 -1.87 -3.76
CA ALA A 36 9.75 -2.13 -4.28
C ALA A 36 8.67 -1.46 -3.40
N PRO A 37 7.50 -1.10 -3.96
CA PRO A 37 6.35 -0.71 -3.15
C PRO A 37 5.97 -1.81 -2.14
N MET A 38 5.51 -1.41 -0.96
CA MET A 38 5.19 -2.34 0.12
C MET A 38 3.71 -2.29 0.44
N VAL A 39 3.03 -3.43 0.27
CA VAL A 39 1.62 -3.58 0.63
C VAL A 39 1.50 -4.14 2.05
N PHE A 40 0.63 -3.51 2.83
CA PHE A 40 0.30 -3.87 4.21
C PHE A 40 -1.10 -4.47 4.25
N SER A 41 -1.34 -5.33 5.21
CA SER A 41 -2.66 -5.92 5.44
C SER A 41 -2.89 -6.02 6.93
N ASP A 42 -4.12 -5.77 7.35
CA ASP A 42 -4.50 -6.00 8.74
C ASP A 42 -4.46 -7.50 9.07
N GLY A 43 -4.12 -7.75 10.34
CA GLY A 43 -4.33 -8.99 11.10
C GLY A 43 -5.17 -8.70 12.35
N PRO A 44 -5.07 -9.45 13.47
CA PRO A 44 -4.13 -10.53 13.80
C PRO A 44 -4.63 -11.96 13.51
N SER A 45 -5.91 -12.15 13.18
CA SER A 45 -6.52 -13.48 13.02
C SER A 45 -6.50 -14.03 11.59
N GLY A 46 -5.63 -13.49 10.74
CA GLY A 46 -5.55 -13.81 9.31
C GLY A 46 -5.07 -12.61 8.49
N VAL A 47 -4.97 -12.78 7.18
CA VAL A 47 -4.57 -11.71 6.24
C VAL A 47 -5.85 -11.12 5.62
N ARG A 48 -6.18 -9.87 5.96
CA ARG A 48 -7.35 -9.15 5.39
C ARG A 48 -7.20 -8.89 3.88
N GLY A 49 -5.98 -8.71 3.40
CA GLY A 49 -5.65 -8.34 2.03
C GLY A 49 -5.57 -6.82 1.80
N ALA A 50 -5.16 -6.43 0.58
CA ALA A 50 -4.90 -5.04 0.20
C ALA A 50 -6.17 -4.22 -0.10
N GLU A 51 -7.32 -4.89 -0.25
CA GLU A 51 -8.60 -4.27 -0.58
C GLU A 51 -9.60 -4.48 0.55
N PHE A 52 -10.52 -3.54 0.73
CA PHE A 52 -11.69 -3.80 1.56
C PHE A 52 -12.63 -4.77 0.83
N SER A 53 -12.60 -6.03 1.24
CA SER A 53 -13.60 -7.01 0.84
C SER A 53 -14.66 -7.12 1.95
N GLY A 54 -15.91 -6.84 1.61
CA GLY A 54 -17.02 -6.90 2.56
C GLY A 54 -18.06 -5.81 2.34
N GLY A 55 -19.32 -6.17 2.53
CA GLY A 55 -20.48 -5.33 2.27
C GLY A 55 -21.62 -6.18 1.72
N ARG A 56 -22.86 -5.85 2.08
CA ARG A 56 -24.01 -6.52 1.48
C ARG A 56 -24.04 -6.13 0.00
N PRO A 57 -23.96 -7.09 -0.95
CA PRO A 57 -24.13 -6.75 -2.36
C PRO A 57 -25.49 -6.06 -2.53
N PRO A 58 -25.59 -5.05 -3.42
CA PRO A 58 -26.86 -4.36 -3.65
C PRO A 58 -27.91 -5.42 -3.96
N ARG A 59 -29.09 -5.32 -3.31
CA ARG A 59 -30.20 -6.20 -3.65
C ARG A 59 -30.44 -6.05 -5.14
N ARG A 60 -30.28 -7.12 -5.91
CA ARG A 60 -30.74 -7.15 -7.30
C ARG A 60 -32.23 -6.83 -7.25
N GLY A 61 -32.57 -5.61 -7.66
CA GLY A 61 -33.95 -5.25 -7.93
C GLY A 61 -34.47 -6.24 -8.96
N ASN A 62 -35.67 -6.75 -8.71
CA ASN A 62 -36.47 -7.43 -9.72
C ASN A 62 -36.41 -6.60 -11.01
N ALA A 63 -35.72 -7.12 -12.03
CA ALA A 63 -35.90 -6.64 -13.39
C ALA A 63 -37.33 -7.01 -13.77
N ALA A 64 -38.23 -6.04 -13.61
CA ALA A 64 -39.61 -6.18 -14.02
C ALA A 64 -39.63 -6.49 -15.52
N ALA A 65 -40.22 -7.64 -15.82
CA ALA A 65 -40.54 -8.11 -17.16
C ALA A 65 -41.49 -7.15 -17.88
#